data_AF-A0A9Q3J3V5-F1
#
_entry.id   AF-A0A9Q3J3V5-F1
#
_cell.length_a   1.000
_cell.length_b   1.000
_cell.length_c   1.000
_cell.angle_alpha   90.00
_cell.angle_beta   90.00
_cell.angle_gamma   90.00
#
_symmetry.space_group_name_H-M   'P 1'
#
loop_
_entity.id
_entity.type
_entity.pdbx_description
1 polymer ?
#
loop_
_entity_poly.entity_id
_entity_poly.type
_entity_poly.pdbx_seq_one_letter_code
_entity_poly.pdbx_strand_id
1 'polypeptide(L)'
;MDTALLIWNRVVSWTGIFTNIISDRDPKFTSALWKNLHLLFGTKLSFSTAYHPQTDGLAERMIQTLEDMVRTVSLELEYKTSINTSTNQTPAILEKGWNPKLPQDSLRKDLVEIHPTAASFKGMLDRARNHAVRCIED
;
A
#
# COMPACT_ATOMS: atom_id res chain seq x y z
N MET A 1 -15.90 -16.91 11.92
CA MET A 1 -17.20 -16.35 11.52
C MET A 1 -17.07 -14.88 11.14
N ASP A 2 -16.33 -14.10 11.94
CA ASP A 2 -16.17 -12.64 11.76
C ASP A 2 -15.61 -12.22 10.41
N THR A 3 -14.67 -12.98 9.85
CA THR A 3 -14.10 -12.71 8.51
C THR A 3 -15.13 -12.83 7.40
N ALA A 4 -16.04 -13.80 7.46
CA ALA A 4 -17.10 -13.97 6.48
C ALA A 4 -18.14 -12.84 6.56
N LEU A 5 -18.50 -12.41 7.77
CA LEU A 5 -19.38 -11.27 8.00
C LEU A 5 -18.76 -9.96 7.52
N LEU A 6 -17.45 -9.77 7.71
CA LEU A 6 -16.73 -8.61 7.21
C LEU A 6 -16.78 -8.54 5.68
N ILE A 7 -16.53 -9.65 4.99
CA ILE A 7 -16.59 -9.74 3.52
C ILE A 7 -18.02 -9.44 3.04
N TRP A 8 -19.04 -9.99 3.70
CA TRP A 8 -20.44 -9.72 3.37
C TRP A 8 -20.77 -8.22 3.46
N ASN A 9 -20.48 -7.61 4.60
CA ASN A 9 -20.85 -6.22 4.88
C ASN A 9 -20.06 -5.19 4.07
N ARG A 10 -18.79 -5.49 3.74
CA ARG A 10 -17.89 -4.53 3.06
C ARG A 10 -17.83 -4.71 1.56
N VAL A 11 -17.95 -5.94 1.06
CA VAL A 11 -17.74 -6.25 -0.36
C VAL A 11 -19.08 -6.57 -1.02
N VAL A 12 -19.78 -7.60 -0.52
CA VAL A 12 -20.99 -8.12 -1.16
C VAL A 12 -22.13 -7.10 -1.14
N SER A 13 -22.26 -6.31 -0.06
CA SER A 13 -23.26 -5.25 0.04
C SER A 13 -23.13 -4.17 -1.04
N TRP A 14 -21.90 -3.93 -1.51
CA TRP A 14 -21.57 -2.89 -2.49
C TRP A 14 -21.57 -3.42 -3.92
N THR A 15 -21.03 -4.62 -4.14
CA THR A 15 -20.88 -5.20 -5.48
C THR A 15 -22.06 -6.08 -5.89
N GLY A 16 -22.87 -6.52 -4.92
CA GLY A 16 -23.84 -7.59 -5.11
C GLY A 16 -23.19 -8.98 -5.16
N ILE A 17 -24.02 -10.01 -5.33
CA ILE A 17 -23.59 -11.40 -5.46
C ILE A 17 -23.40 -11.73 -6.94
N PHE A 18 -22.19 -12.16 -7.30
CA PHE A 18 -21.91 -12.67 -8.64
C PHE A 18 -22.47 -14.09 -8.81
N THR A 19 -23.01 -14.39 -9.99
CA THR A 19 -23.51 -15.74 -10.32
C THR A 19 -22.38 -16.71 -10.68
N ASN A 20 -21.30 -16.20 -11.28
CA ASN A 20 -20.11 -16.97 -11.61
C ASN A 20 -18.87 -16.10 -11.42
N ILE A 21 -17.84 -16.64 -10.76
CA ILE A 21 -16.54 -16.00 -10.58
C ILE A 21 -15.49 -16.91 -11.20
N ILE A 22 -14.64 -16.33 -12.03
CA ILE A 22 -13.45 -17.02 -12.56
C ILE A 22 -12.27 -16.56 -11.72
N SER A 23 -11.63 -17.51 -11.03
CA SER A 23 -10.45 -17.25 -10.20
C SER A 23 -9.28 -18.10 -10.68
N ASP A 24 -8.07 -17.67 -10.37
CA ASP A 24 -6.88 -18.51 -10.50
C ASP A 24 -6.92 -19.71 -9.53
N ARG A 25 -5.95 -20.62 -9.67
CA ARG A 25 -5.82 -21.80 -8.79
C ARG A 25 -4.99 -21.53 -7.54
N ASP A 26 -4.93 -20.29 -7.05
CA ASP A 26 -4.22 -19.99 -5.82
C ASP A 26 -4.80 -20.85 -4.66
N PRO A 27 -3.93 -21.42 -3.79
CA PRO A 27 -4.34 -22.18 -2.60
C PRO A 27 -5.41 -21.48 -1.75
N LYS A 28 -5.44 -20.15 -1.73
CA LYS A 28 -6.45 -19.35 -1.04
C LYS A 28 -7.84 -19.63 -1.60
N PHE A 29 -8.04 -19.55 -2.91
CA PHE A 29 -9.35 -19.75 -3.56
C PHE A 29 -9.74 -21.24 -3.67
N THR A 30 -8.77 -22.16 -3.60
CA THR A 30 -9.04 -23.60 -3.58
C THR A 30 -9.31 -24.18 -2.19
N SER A 31 -9.11 -23.38 -1.13
CA SER A 31 -9.34 -23.77 0.26
C SER A 31 -10.81 -24.12 0.56
N ALA A 32 -11.02 -24.95 1.60
CA ALA A 32 -12.35 -25.36 2.02
C ALA A 32 -13.23 -24.18 2.45
N LEU A 33 -12.63 -23.16 3.07
CA LEU A 33 -13.34 -21.95 3.49
C LEU A 33 -13.95 -21.22 2.30
N TRP A 34 -13.16 -20.95 1.26
CA TRP A 34 -13.62 -20.22 0.09
C TRP A 34 -14.65 -21.00 -0.73
N LYS A 35 -14.47 -22.32 -0.87
CA LYS A 35 -15.48 -23.18 -1.50
C LYS A 35 -16.82 -23.15 -0.78
N ASN A 36 -16.81 -23.28 0.55
CA ASN A 36 -18.03 -23.25 1.36
C ASN A 36 -18.69 -21.86 1.36
N LEU A 37 -17.90 -20.79 1.36
CA LEU A 37 -18.39 -19.42 1.30
C LEU A 37 -19.12 -19.13 -0.03
N HIS A 38 -18.55 -19.54 -1.16
CA HIS A 38 -19.21 -19.38 -2.47
C HIS A 38 -20.45 -20.27 -2.61
N LEU A 39 -20.44 -21.47 -2.02
CA LEU A 39 -21.63 -22.33 -1.95
C LEU A 39 -22.78 -21.65 -1.19
N LEU A 40 -22.49 -21.00 -0.05
CA LEU A 40 -23.47 -20.25 0.72
C LEU A 40 -24.02 -19.03 -0.04
N PHE A 41 -23.20 -18.39 -0.88
CA PHE A 41 -23.63 -17.28 -1.72
C PHE A 41 -24.39 -17.70 -2.98
N GLY A 42 -24.41 -19.00 -3.31
CA GLY A 42 -24.96 -19.49 -4.58
C GLY A 42 -24.11 -19.10 -5.79
N THR A 43 -22.86 -18.70 -5.57
CA THR A 43 -21.93 -18.30 -6.63
C THR A 43 -21.18 -19.52 -7.14
N LYS A 44 -21.15 -19.73 -8.46
CA LYS A 44 -20.30 -20.74 -9.07
C LYS A 44 -18.86 -20.22 -9.11
N LEU A 45 -17.95 -20.89 -8.39
CA LEU A 45 -16.52 -20.59 -8.49
C LEU A 45 -15.91 -21.51 -9.57
N SER A 46 -15.46 -20.90 -10.66
CA SER A 46 -14.78 -21.57 -11.78
C SER A 46 -13.30 -21.24 -11.73
N PHE A 47 -12.42 -22.23 -11.94
CA PHE A 47 -10.98 -22.00 -11.93
C PHE A 47 -10.45 -21.87 -13.35
N SER A 48 -9.62 -20.85 -13.60
CA SER A 48 -8.87 -20.75 -14.86
C SER A 48 -7.95 -21.98 -15.00
N THR A 49 -7.70 -22.38 -16.25
CA THR A 49 -6.70 -23.41 -16.52
C THR A 49 -5.32 -22.79 -16.43
N ALA A 50 -4.30 -23.59 -16.07
CA ALA A 50 -2.92 -23.14 -16.16
C ALA A 50 -2.67 -22.70 -17.62
N TYR A 51 -2.29 -21.43 -17.82
CA TYR A 51 -2.16 -20.76 -19.12
C TYR A 51 -3.48 -20.44 -19.84
N HIS A 52 -4.28 -19.52 -19.29
CA HIS A 52 -5.35 -18.83 -20.04
C HIS A 52 -5.13 -17.31 -20.14
N PRO A 53 -4.15 -16.86 -20.95
CA PRO A 53 -3.83 -15.42 -21.11
C PRO A 53 -5.00 -14.56 -21.61
N GLN A 54 -6.05 -15.16 -22.19
CA GLN A 54 -7.25 -14.42 -22.61
C GLN A 54 -8.22 -14.10 -21.48
N THR A 55 -8.36 -14.99 -20.49
CA THR A 55 -9.30 -14.80 -19.38
C THR A 55 -8.65 -14.02 -18.23
N ASP A 56 -7.38 -14.33 -17.95
CA ASP A 56 -6.61 -13.62 -16.90
C ASP A 56 -6.07 -12.28 -17.39
N GLY A 57 -5.73 -12.17 -18.68
CA GLY A 57 -5.08 -10.98 -19.23
C GLY A 57 -5.92 -9.69 -19.17
N LEU A 58 -7.24 -9.75 -18.96
CA LEU A 58 -8.03 -8.54 -18.67
C LEU A 58 -7.87 -8.09 -17.22
N ALA A 59 -7.98 -9.02 -16.27
CA ALA A 59 -7.75 -8.75 -14.86
C ALA A 59 -6.29 -8.32 -14.60
N GLU A 60 -5.32 -9.03 -15.17
CA GLU A 60 -3.90 -8.67 -15.10
C GLU A 60 -3.62 -7.28 -15.66
N ARG A 61 -4.16 -6.94 -16.85
CA ARG A 61 -4.00 -5.59 -17.43
C ARG A 61 -4.64 -4.51 -16.57
N MET A 62 -5.80 -4.79 -16.00
CA MET A 62 -6.48 -3.86 -15.10
C MET A 62 -5.65 -3.65 -13.82
N ILE A 63 -5.16 -4.72 -13.21
CA ILE A 63 -4.27 -4.65 -12.03
C ILE A 63 -3.00 -3.88 -12.37
N GLN A 64 -2.35 -4.17 -13.49
CA GLN A 64 -1.16 -3.43 -13.94
C GLN A 64 -1.44 -1.94 -14.10
N THR A 65 -2.55 -1.58 -14.73
CA THR A 65 -2.96 -0.18 -14.90
C THR A 65 -3.20 0.50 -13.54
N LEU A 66 -3.84 -0.20 -12.60
CA LEU A 66 -4.04 0.30 -11.23
C LEU A 66 -2.69 0.48 -10.51
N GLU A 67 -1.77 -0.47 -10.62
CA GLU A 67 -0.43 -0.39 -10.03
C GLU A 67 0.36 0.79 -10.59
N ASP A 68 0.34 1.00 -11.91
CA ASP A 68 1.03 2.10 -12.57
C ASP A 68 0.47 3.45 -12.15
N MET A 69 -0.86 3.56 -12.00
CA MET A 69 -1.49 4.76 -11.44
C MET A 69 -1.04 5.03 -10.00
N VAL A 70 -1.06 4.01 -9.13
CA VAL A 70 -0.62 4.15 -7.74
C VAL A 70 0.86 4.53 -7.65
N ARG A 71 1.73 3.94 -8.48
CA ARG A 71 3.15 4.30 -8.57
C ARG A 71 3.33 5.76 -8.97
N THR A 72 2.61 6.21 -10.00
CA THR A 72 2.69 7.59 -10.49
C THR A 72 2.28 8.58 -9.40
N VAL A 73 1.15 8.33 -8.73
CA VAL A 73 0.69 9.17 -7.61
C VAL A 73 1.69 9.18 -6.46
N SER A 74 2.28 8.02 -6.14
CA SER A 74 3.27 7.92 -5.06
C SER A 74 4.51 8.76 -5.35
N LEU A 75 5.04 8.68 -6.57
CA LEU A 75 6.19 9.47 -7.00
C LEU A 75 5.89 10.97 -7.03
N GLU A 76 4.70 11.36 -7.50
CA GLU A 76 4.28 12.76 -7.53
C GLU A 76 4.18 13.35 -6.11
N LEU A 77 3.64 12.57 -5.18
CA LEU A 77 3.54 12.95 -3.77
C LEU A 77 4.92 13.04 -3.10
N GLU A 78 5.83 12.11 -3.38
CA GLU A 78 7.20 12.16 -2.89
C GLU A 78 7.91 13.41 -3.38
N TYR A 79 7.82 13.72 -4.67
CA TYR A 79 8.36 14.95 -5.23
C TYR A 79 7.77 16.19 -4.53
N LYS A 80 6.44 16.26 -4.39
CA LYS A 80 5.75 17.41 -3.77
C LYS A 80 6.09 17.61 -2.29
N THR A 81 6.45 16.54 -1.59
CA THR A 81 6.80 16.55 -0.17
C THR A 81 8.31 16.58 0.11
N SER A 82 9.14 16.41 -0.92
CA SER A 82 10.59 16.51 -0.82
C SER A 82 11.06 17.97 -0.69
N ILE A 83 12.05 18.23 0.15
CA ILE A 83 12.64 19.57 0.31
C ILE A 83 13.61 19.82 -0.86
N ASN A 84 13.43 20.92 -1.57
CA ASN A 84 14.37 21.32 -2.62
C ASN A 84 15.59 22.03 -2.01
N THR A 85 16.79 21.69 -2.47
CA THR A 85 18.06 22.25 -1.95
C THR A 85 18.22 23.74 -2.22
N SER A 86 17.64 24.26 -3.30
CA SER A 86 17.76 25.67 -3.70
C SER A 86 16.86 26.61 -2.89
N THR A 87 15.67 26.15 -2.50
CA THR A 87 14.67 26.96 -1.79
C THR A 87 14.51 26.57 -0.32
N ASN A 88 15.08 25.43 0.09
CA ASN A 88 14.93 24.83 1.41
C ASN A 88 13.46 24.64 1.85
N GLN A 89 12.56 24.52 0.88
CA GLN A 89 11.12 24.32 1.07
C GLN A 89 10.62 23.20 0.15
N THR A 90 9.47 22.60 0.49
CA THR A 90 8.83 21.61 -0.37
C THR A 90 8.03 22.29 -1.48
N PRO A 91 7.94 21.72 -2.69
CA PRO A 91 7.11 22.27 -3.76
C PRO A 91 5.65 22.49 -3.33
N ALA A 92 5.07 21.61 -2.52
CA ALA A 92 3.70 21.77 -2.02
C ALA A 92 3.51 23.02 -1.14
N ILE A 93 4.51 23.37 -0.33
CA ILE A 93 4.49 24.60 0.47
C ILE A 93 4.58 25.84 -0.43
N LEU A 94 5.43 25.79 -1.46
CA LEU A 94 5.61 26.90 -2.39
C LEU A 94 4.37 27.14 -3.28
N GLU A 95 3.74 26.07 -3.76
CA GLU A 95 2.58 26.15 -4.65
C GLU A 95 1.27 26.41 -3.89
N LYS A 96 1.06 25.71 -2.77
CA LYS A 96 -0.24 25.66 -2.08
C LYS A 96 -0.21 26.12 -0.62
N GLY A 97 0.96 26.37 -0.06
CA GLY A 97 1.11 26.81 1.34
C GLY A 97 0.93 25.70 2.38
N TRP A 98 0.77 24.43 1.97
CA TRP A 98 0.62 23.31 2.90
C TRP A 98 1.17 22.01 2.30
N ASN A 99 1.66 21.11 3.17
CA ASN A 99 2.14 19.79 2.76
C ASN A 99 1.03 18.73 2.97
N PRO A 100 0.73 17.88 1.96
CA PRO A 100 -0.27 16.84 2.10
C PRO A 100 0.12 15.77 3.13
N LYS A 101 -0.87 15.31 3.91
CA LYS A 101 -0.71 14.16 4.79
C LYS A 101 -0.72 12.90 3.96
N LEU A 102 0.37 12.14 4.01
CA LEU A 102 0.53 10.92 3.27
C LEU A 102 -0.04 9.73 4.07
N PRO A 103 -0.47 8.65 3.41
CA PRO A 103 -0.93 7.44 4.09
C PRO A 103 0.11 6.89 5.11
N GLN A 104 1.39 6.98 4.76
CA GLN A 104 2.50 6.59 5.64
C GLN A 104 2.59 7.42 6.93
N ASP A 105 2.12 8.66 6.94
CA ASP A 105 2.10 9.50 8.15
C ASP A 105 1.06 9.01 9.16
N SER A 106 0.01 8.34 8.65
CA SER A 106 -0.99 7.69 9.49
C SER A 106 -0.48 6.37 10.06
N LEU A 107 0.26 5.59 9.26
CA LEU A 107 0.90 4.33 9.70
C LEU A 107 2.06 4.57 10.67
N ARG A 108 2.79 5.68 10.54
CA ARG A 108 3.90 6.05 11.43
C ARG A 108 3.47 6.46 12.83
N LYS A 109 2.23 6.92 13.03
CA LYS A 109 1.73 7.31 14.37
C LYS A 109 1.71 6.15 15.35
N ASP A 110 1.49 4.93 14.86
CA ASP A 110 1.43 3.71 15.67
C ASP A 110 2.81 3.07 15.87
N LEU A 111 3.85 3.55 15.17
CA LEU A 111 5.23 3.10 15.33
C LEU A 111 5.91 3.90 16.46
N VAL A 112 5.56 3.59 17.71
CA VAL A 112 6.32 4.04 18.89
C VAL A 112 7.09 2.87 19.48
N GLU A 113 8.35 2.74 19.07
CA GLU A 113 9.56 2.73 19.92
C GLU A 113 10.72 2.38 18.99
N ILE A 114 11.58 3.37 18.72
CA ILE A 114 12.86 3.10 18.09
C ILE A 114 13.59 2.17 19.07
N HIS A 115 13.83 0.92 18.65
CA HIS A 115 14.58 -0.06 19.44
C HIS A 115 15.82 0.63 20.03
N PRO A 116 16.16 0.45 21.32
CA PRO A 116 17.17 1.25 22.02
C PRO A 116 18.52 1.33 21.29
N THR A 117 18.89 0.29 20.54
CA THR A 117 20.06 0.25 19.66
C THR A 117 20.03 1.31 18.54
N ALA A 118 18.89 1.50 17.88
CA ALA A 118 18.73 2.48 16.82
C ALA A 118 18.67 3.92 17.37
N ALA A 119 18.15 4.10 18.59
CA ALA A 119 18.22 5.39 19.29
C ALA A 119 19.68 5.78 19.63
N SER A 120 20.48 4.80 20.09
CA SER A 120 21.91 4.99 20.34
C SER A 120 22.69 5.34 19.06
N PHE A 121 22.37 4.67 17.94
CA PHE A 121 22.99 4.94 16.64
C PHE A 121 22.65 6.34 16.11
N LYS A 122 21.39 6.77 16.23
CA LYS A 122 20.99 8.15 15.89
C LYS A 122 21.77 9.17 16.73
N GLY A 123 21.90 8.94 18.03
CA GLY A 123 22.69 9.78 18.92
C GLY A 123 24.19 9.82 18.56
N MET A 124 24.75 8.71 18.07
CA MET A 124 26.12 8.70 17.54
C MET A 124 26.26 9.56 16.28
N LEU A 125 25.32 9.46 15.34
CA LEU A 125 25.34 10.26 14.11
C LEU A 125 25.20 11.77 14.39
N ASP A 126 24.33 12.14 15.32
CA ASP A 126 24.14 13.55 15.71
C ASP A 126 25.41 14.12 16.36
N ARG A 127 26.11 13.31 17.18
CA ARG A 127 27.40 13.72 17.76
C ARG A 127 28.50 13.87 16.70
N ALA A 128 28.60 12.93 15.77
CA ALA A 128 29.57 12.99 14.68
C ALA A 128 29.31 14.22 13.79
N ARG A 129 28.04 14.51 13.49
CA ARG A 129 27.63 15.69 12.72
C ARG A 129 28.00 16.99 13.44
N ASN A 130 27.69 17.13 14.72
CA ASN A 130 28.01 18.34 15.49
C ASN A 130 29.52 18.55 15.65
N HIS A 131 30.28 17.47 15.77
CA HIS A 131 31.74 17.55 15.79
C HIS A 131 32.29 18.02 14.43
N ALA A 132 31.80 17.46 13.33
CA ALA A 132 32.20 17.88 11.99
C ALA A 132 31.86 19.35 11.70
N VAL A 133 30.71 19.84 12.18
CA VAL A 133 30.34 21.26 12.06
C VAL A 133 31.31 22.14 12.84
N ARG A 134 31.68 21.77 14.07
CA ARG A 134 32.67 22.53 14.86
C ARG A 134 34.04 22.57 14.18
N CYS A 135 34.49 21.48 13.57
CA CYS A 135 35.75 21.44 12.84
C CYS A 135 35.77 22.29 11.56
N ILE A 136 34.62 22.79 11.11
CA ILE A 136 34.51 23.71 9.96
C ILE A 136 34.45 25.17 10.43
N GLU A 137 34.12 25.42 11.70
CA GLU A 137 34.00 26.75 12.30
C GLU A 137 35.29 27.25 12.99
N ASP A 138 36.30 26.38 13.18
CA ASP A 138 37.68 26.70 13.59
C ASP A 138 38.62 26.80 12.35
#